data_AF-A0AA39VSX5-F1
#
_entry.id   AF-A0AA39VSX5-F1
#
_cell.length_a   1.000
_cell.length_b   1.000
_cell.length_c   1.000
_cell.angle_alpha   90.00
_cell.angle_beta   90.00
_cell.angle_gamma   90.00
#
_symmetry.space_group_name_H-M   'P 1'
#
loop_
_entity.id
_entity.type
_entity.pdbx_description
1 polymer ?
#
loop_
_entity_poly.entity_id
_entity_poly.type
_entity_poly.pdbx_seq_one_letter_code
_entity_poly.pdbx_strand_id
1 'polypeptide(L)'
;MKNLAKDAFCSWVRAYTADRGELKGIFMVKKLHLGHVAKSFALKERPSLVGRSFQMQTKKRKRDQKQKQKGPMRKRKVASKT
;
A
#
# COMPACT_ATOMS: atom_id res chain seq x y z
N MET A 1 -4.11 -20.35 -1.12
CA MET A 1 -3.50 -20.14 -2.46
C MET A 1 -3.81 -18.77 -3.07
N LYS A 2 -5.09 -18.38 -3.32
CA LYS A 2 -5.43 -17.13 -4.02
C LYS A 2 -4.87 -15.85 -3.38
N ASN A 3 -4.82 -15.76 -2.05
CA ASN A 3 -4.32 -14.57 -1.36
C ASN A 3 -2.80 -14.38 -1.50
N LEU A 4 -2.02 -15.47 -1.45
CA LEU A 4 -0.56 -15.44 -1.64
C LEU A 4 -0.19 -14.92 -3.04
N ALA A 5 -0.92 -15.36 -4.06
CA ALA A 5 -0.73 -14.87 -5.43
C ALA A 5 -1.03 -13.36 -5.56
N LYS A 6 -2.09 -12.88 -4.89
CA LYS A 6 -2.44 -11.44 -4.85
C LYS A 6 -1.37 -10.62 -4.12
N ASP A 7 -0.83 -11.14 -3.03
CA ASP A 7 0.22 -10.47 -2.24
C ASP A 7 1.56 -10.44 -2.99
N ALA A 8 1.92 -11.53 -3.68
CA ALA A 8 3.11 -11.59 -4.53
C ALA A 8 3.02 -10.59 -5.69
N PHE A 9 1.88 -10.55 -6.40
CA PHE A 9 1.62 -9.58 -7.46
C PHE A 9 1.72 -8.14 -6.95
N CYS A 10 1.10 -7.81 -5.82
CA CYS A 10 1.19 -6.46 -5.23
C CYS A 10 2.63 -6.08 -4.87
N SER A 11 3.39 -7.02 -4.33
CA SER A 11 4.80 -6.80 -3.97
C SER A 11 5.66 -6.53 -5.21
N TRP A 12 5.44 -7.29 -6.29
CA TRP A 12 6.11 -7.08 -7.57
C TRP A 12 5.78 -5.72 -8.18
N VAL A 13 4.51 -5.33 -8.22
CA VAL A 13 4.10 -4.02 -8.75
C VAL A 13 4.78 -2.90 -7.98
N ARG A 14 4.87 -3.03 -6.65
CA ARG A 14 5.50 -2.03 -5.80
C ARG A 14 7.00 -1.90 -6.06
N ALA A 15 7.70 -3.02 -6.23
CA ALA A 15 9.11 -3.05 -6.59
C ALA A 15 9.35 -2.46 -7.98
N TYR A 16 8.50 -2.79 -8.97
CA TYR A 16 8.59 -2.26 -10.32
C TYR A 16 8.46 -0.74 -10.39
N THR A 17 7.67 -0.14 -9.48
CA THR A 17 7.50 1.32 -9.41
C THR A 17 8.56 2.04 -8.54
N ALA A 18 9.43 1.30 -7.86
CA ALA A 18 10.34 1.86 -6.88
C ALA A 18 11.54 2.59 -7.50
N ASP A 19 11.88 2.29 -8.76
CA ASP A 19 13.03 2.89 -9.44
C ASP A 19 12.86 4.40 -9.66
N ARG A 20 13.93 5.14 -9.34
CA ARG A 20 14.03 6.59 -9.52
C ARG A 20 15.23 6.94 -10.39
N GLY A 21 15.11 8.00 -11.17
CA GLY A 21 16.17 8.47 -12.08
C GLY A 21 15.93 8.04 -13.53
N GLU A 22 17.01 7.76 -14.24
CA GLU A 22 17.02 7.45 -15.68
C GLU A 22 16.26 6.15 -16.03
N LEU A 23 16.29 5.16 -15.13
CA LEU A 23 15.62 3.88 -15.30
C LEU A 23 14.09 3.99 -15.38
N LYS A 24 13.50 5.08 -14.90
CA LYS A 24 12.05 5.32 -14.97
C LYS A 24 11.55 5.49 -16.40
N GLY A 25 12.40 5.96 -17.32
CA GLY A 25 12.07 6.04 -18.75
C GLY A 25 11.92 4.66 -19.39
N ILE A 26 12.71 3.69 -18.92
CA ILE A 26 12.70 2.29 -19.36
C ILE A 26 11.55 1.53 -18.68
N PHE A 27 11.42 1.66 -17.36
CA PHE A 27 10.39 1.00 -16.55
C PHE A 27 9.13 1.86 -16.36
N MET A 28 8.54 2.32 -17.47
CA MET A 28 7.29 3.08 -17.45
C MET A 28 6.07 2.19 -17.18
N VAL A 29 5.53 2.28 -15.97
CA VAL A 29 4.30 1.59 -15.54
C VAL A 29 3.11 1.86 -16.47
N LYS A 30 3.02 3.05 -17.06
CA LYS A 30 1.94 3.41 -18.00
C LYS A 30 1.98 2.62 -19.31
N LYS A 31 3.16 2.18 -19.75
CA LYS A 31 3.33 1.35 -20.95
C LYS A 31 3.19 -0.15 -20.65
N LEU A 32 3.13 -0.52 -19.36
CA LEU A 32 3.04 -1.90 -18.91
C LEU A 32 1.58 -2.30 -18.67
N HIS A 33 1.11 -3.32 -19.40
CA HIS A 33 -0.23 -3.87 -19.19
C HIS A 33 -0.24 -4.84 -18.00
N LEU A 34 -0.66 -4.34 -16.83
CA LEU A 34 -0.72 -5.10 -15.57
C LEU A 34 -1.59 -6.37 -15.65
N GLY A 35 -2.52 -6.46 -16.61
CA GLY A 35 -3.33 -7.66 -16.83
C GLY A 35 -2.52 -8.87 -17.31
N HIS A 36 -1.49 -8.66 -18.15
CA HIS A 36 -0.61 -9.75 -18.60
C HIS A 36 0.24 -10.28 -17.46
N VAL A 37 0.76 -9.37 -16.63
CA VAL A 37 1.55 -9.73 -15.47
C VAL A 37 0.70 -10.51 -14.47
N ALA A 38 -0.54 -10.08 -14.20
CA ALA A 38 -1.45 -10.78 -13.32
C ALA A 38 -1.70 -12.24 -13.77
N LYS A 39 -1.74 -12.49 -15.08
CA LYS A 39 -1.87 -13.85 -15.66
C LYS A 39 -0.69 -14.75 -15.29
N SER A 40 0.54 -14.23 -15.25
CA SER A 40 1.74 -14.98 -14.82
C SER A 40 1.68 -15.41 -13.35
N PHE A 41 0.94 -14.69 -12.51
CA PHE A 41 0.67 -15.04 -11.11
C PHE A 41 -0.60 -15.91 -10.95
N ALA A 42 -1.14 -16.46 -12.04
CA ALA A 42 -2.39 -17.23 -12.08
C ALA A 42 -3.60 -16.47 -11.51
N LEU A 43 -3.61 -15.13 -11.61
CA LEU A 43 -4.73 -14.29 -11.19
C LEU A 43 -5.69 -14.06 -12.37
N LYS A 44 -6.96 -14.42 -12.16
CA LYS A 44 -8.06 -14.20 -13.12
C LYS A 44 -8.77 -12.86 -12.93
N GLU A 45 -8.55 -12.21 -11.78
CA GLU A 45 -9.19 -10.96 -11.41
C GLU A 45 -8.50 -9.75 -12.03
N ARG A 46 -9.27 -8.70 -12.31
CA ARG A 46 -8.71 -7.42 -12.79
C ARG A 46 -7.71 -6.88 -11.77
N PRO A 47 -6.53 -6.41 -12.20
CA PRO A 47 -5.48 -5.93 -11.29
C PRO A 47 -5.92 -4.75 -10.40
N SER A 48 -6.90 -3.95 -10.84
CA SER A 48 -7.53 -2.90 -10.03
C SER A 48 -8.27 -3.45 -8.81
N LEU A 49 -8.84 -4.65 -8.89
CA LEU A 49 -9.53 -5.32 -7.80
C LEU A 49 -8.54 -5.99 -6.84
N VAL A 50 -7.43 -6.50 -7.36
CA VAL A 50 -6.38 -7.18 -6.59
C VAL A 50 -5.68 -6.22 -5.61
N GLY A 51 -5.44 -4.97 -6.01
CA GLY A 51 -4.73 -3.98 -5.17
C GLY A 51 -5.59 -3.31 -4.09
N ARG A 52 -6.92 -3.49 -4.10
CA ARG A 52 -7.85 -2.74 -3.22
C ARG A 52 -7.65 -3.07 -1.74
N SER A 53 -7.46 -4.35 -1.41
CA SER A 53 -7.17 -4.82 -0.05
C SER A 53 -5.86 -4.21 0.47
N PHE A 54 -4.83 -4.16 -0.38
CA PHE A 54 -3.52 -3.60 -0.05
C PHE A 54 -3.58 -2.08 0.15
N GLN A 55 -4.38 -1.36 -0.65
CA GLN A 55 -4.65 0.07 -0.44
C GLN A 55 -5.38 0.35 0.87
N MET A 56 -6.31 -0.52 1.28
CA MET A 56 -7.00 -0.38 2.57
C MET A 56 -6.04 -0.64 3.74
N GLN A 57 -5.19 -1.66 3.66
CA GLN A 57 -4.16 -1.93 4.67
C GLN A 57 -3.14 -0.79 4.80
N THR A 58 -2.65 -0.25 3.69
CA THR A 58 -1.71 0.89 3.72
C THR A 58 -2.35 2.15 4.31
N LYS A 59 -3.61 2.45 3.97
CA LYS A 59 -4.39 3.52 4.61
C LYS A 59 -4.56 3.30 6.11
N LYS A 60 -4.88 2.08 6.54
CA LYS A 60 -5.00 1.72 7.96
C LYS A 60 -3.67 1.92 8.70
N ARG A 61 -2.56 1.39 8.18
CA ARG A 61 -1.21 1.58 8.75
C ARG A 61 -0.85 3.06 8.89
N LYS A 62 -1.15 3.88 7.87
CA LYS A 62 -0.89 5.33 7.91
C LYS A 62 -1.76 6.05 8.97
N ARG A 63 -3.02 5.63 9.14
CA ARG A 63 -3.91 6.13 10.20
C ARG A 63 -3.40 5.76 11.58
N ASP A 64 -3.03 4.50 11.78
CA ASP A 64 -2.52 3.99 13.06
C ASP A 64 -1.19 4.66 13.43
N GLN A 65 -0.31 4.90 12.45
CA GLN A 65 0.94 5.65 12.65
C GLN A 65 0.66 7.11 13.03
N LYS A 66 -0.30 7.77 12.38
CA LYS A 66 -0.72 9.13 12.72
C LYS A 66 -1.37 9.21 14.11
N GLN A 67 -2.08 8.16 14.52
CA GLN A 67 -2.70 8.07 15.84
C GLN A 67 -1.67 7.81 16.95
N LYS A 68 -0.62 7.01 16.69
CA LYS A 68 0.53 6.85 17.59
C LYS A 68 1.36 8.13 17.74
N GLN A 69 1.51 8.91 16.66
CA GLN A 69 2.21 10.21 16.72
C GLN A 69 1.41 11.28 17.50
N LYS A 70 0.08 11.19 17.53
CA LYS A 70 -0.80 12.03 18.36
C LYS A 70 -1.01 11.42 19.75
N GLY A 71 0.07 11.10 20.46
CA GLY A 71 0.04 10.51 21.82
C GLY A 71 -0.99 11.19 22.75
N PRO A 72 -1.46 10.51 23.81
CA PRO A 72 -2.59 10.97 24.60
C PRO A 72 -2.27 12.36 25.14
N MET A 73 -2.96 13.37 24.61
CA MET A 73 -2.90 14.73 25.11
C MET A 73 -3.40 14.63 26.55
N ARG A 74 -2.47 14.51 27.52
CA ARG A 74 -2.76 14.42 28.95
C ARG A 74 -3.67 15.60 29.24
N LYS A 75 -4.97 15.33 29.46
CA LYS A 75 -5.89 16.28 30.06
C LYS A 75 -5.24 16.66 31.39
N ARG A 76 -4.54 17.80 31.45
CA ARG A 76 -4.13 18.41 32.71
C ARG A 76 -5.45 18.69 33.43
N LYS A 77 -5.85 17.79 34.33
CA LYS A 77 -6.76 18.14 35.43
C LYS A 77 -6.01 19.22 36.20
N VAL A 78 -6.32 20.48 35.90
CA VAL A 78 -5.89 21.59 36.74
C VAL A 78 -6.73 21.41 38.01
N ALA A 79 -6.10 20.88 39.05
CA ALA A 79 -6.71 20.83 40.36
C ALA A 79 -6.94 22.29 40.80
N SER A 80 -8.20 22.70 40.81
CA SER A 80 -8.67 23.90 41.47
C SER A 80 -8.33 23.76 42.96
N LYS A 81 -7.29 24.46 43.41
CA LYS A 81 -7.07 24.66 44.84
C LYS A 81 -7.98 25.78 45.32
N THR A 82 -8.71 25.46 46.39
CA THR A 82 -9.33 26.34 47.39
C THR A 82 -8.43 27.48 47.82
#